data_AF-A0A2V7SXC7-F1
#
_entry.id   AF-A0A2V7SXC7-F1
#
_cell.length_a   1.000
_cell.length_b   1.000
_cell.length_c   1.000
_cell.angle_alpha   90.00
_cell.angle_beta   90.00
_cell.angle_gamma   90.00
#
_symmetry.space_group_name_H-M   'P 1'
#
loop_
_entity.id
_entity.type
_entity.pdbx_description
1 polymer ?
#
loop_
_entity_poly.entity_id
_entity_poly.type
_entity_poly.pdbx_seq_one_letter_code
_entity_poly.pdbx_strand_id
1 'polypeptide(L)'
;MALLACNGSDAGPPAFRGAGLKVAPLDVRQQAAVNAVVVHAAFNPDPSLSLLLDTVYLPRTEGTAGGNPVAPALIARMREEGIVRGTCQPSRDSTRTVPLCPAALPGYVIRFSEILGLGGGTDSVQVYLAATRYRHEPKAPAELLSFERAYRIARARGGWRVLSEARIPRR
;
A
#
# COMPACT_ATOMS: atom_id res chain seq x y z
N MET A 1 7.36 -12.33 49.45
CA MET A 1 7.44 -11.21 48.49
C MET A 1 7.81 -11.81 47.15
N ALA A 2 6.81 -12.11 46.32
CA ALA A 2 6.98 -12.91 45.11
C ALA A 2 7.23 -12.00 43.90
N LEU A 3 8.38 -12.20 43.25
CA LEU A 3 8.72 -11.63 41.95
C LEU A 3 7.90 -12.35 40.88
N LEU A 4 6.90 -11.65 40.31
CA LEU A 4 6.20 -12.10 39.13
C LEU A 4 7.07 -11.80 37.90
N ALA A 5 7.72 -12.86 37.41
CA ALA A 5 8.40 -12.91 36.14
C ALA A 5 7.40 -12.67 35.01
N CYS A 6 7.60 -11.60 34.23
CA CYS A 6 6.95 -11.46 32.94
C CYS A 6 7.60 -12.46 31.97
N ASN A 7 6.93 -13.60 31.78
CA ASN A 7 7.29 -14.55 30.73
C ASN A 7 7.33 -13.83 29.37
N GLY A 8 8.47 -13.95 28.70
CA GLY A 8 8.62 -13.56 27.31
C GLY A 8 7.61 -14.31 26.46
N SER A 9 6.71 -13.57 25.83
CA SER A 9 6.03 -14.07 24.65
C SER A 9 6.97 -13.89 23.46
N ASP A 10 7.00 -14.89 22.58
CA ASP A 10 7.50 -14.83 21.21
C ASP A 10 6.74 -13.77 20.39
N ALA A 11 6.83 -12.52 20.82
CA ALA A 11 6.39 -11.40 20.04
C ALA A 11 7.43 -11.24 18.94
N GLY A 12 7.10 -11.78 17.75
CA GLY A 12 7.75 -11.37 16.51
C GLY A 12 7.87 -9.83 16.46
N PRO A 13 8.78 -9.30 15.62
CA PRO A 13 9.09 -7.88 15.61
C PRO A 13 7.83 -7.03 15.60
N PRO A 14 7.77 -5.96 16.40
CA PRO A 14 6.56 -5.16 16.59
C PRO A 14 5.99 -4.74 15.24
N ALA A 15 4.69 -5.00 15.04
CA ALA A 15 4.03 -4.67 13.79
C ALA A 15 4.05 -3.14 13.59
N PHE A 16 4.80 -2.68 12.60
CA PHE A 16 4.84 -1.28 12.18
C PHE A 16 3.52 -0.86 11.53
N ARG A 17 2.87 -1.80 10.80
CA ARG A 17 1.61 -1.56 10.11
C ARG A 17 0.48 -2.36 10.75
N GLY A 18 -0.43 -1.66 11.43
CA GLY A 18 -1.70 -2.20 11.89
C GLY A 18 -1.55 -3.29 12.95
N ALA A 19 -0.77 -3.00 14.01
CA ALA A 19 -0.62 -3.88 15.15
C ALA A 19 -1.96 -4.40 15.68
N GLY A 20 -2.08 -5.72 15.82
CA GLY A 20 -3.29 -6.40 16.27
C GLY A 20 -4.43 -6.48 15.25
N LEU A 21 -4.30 -5.86 14.07
CA LEU A 21 -5.34 -5.89 13.04
C LEU A 21 -5.22 -7.14 12.16
N LYS A 22 -6.37 -7.68 11.76
CA LYS A 22 -6.48 -8.83 10.85
C LYS A 22 -6.80 -8.36 9.43
N VAL A 23 -6.49 -9.17 8.42
CA VAL A 23 -6.94 -8.90 7.05
C VAL A 23 -8.47 -8.91 7.03
N ALA A 24 -9.07 -7.88 6.45
CA ALA A 24 -10.51 -7.81 6.27
C ALA A 24 -10.95 -8.84 5.21
N PRO A 25 -12.00 -9.64 5.47
CA PRO A 25 -12.50 -10.64 4.51
C PRO A 25 -13.34 -9.96 3.42
N LEU A 26 -12.68 -9.14 2.59
CA LEU A 26 -13.29 -8.42 1.48
C LEU A 26 -13.17 -9.22 0.18
N ASP A 27 -14.21 -9.21 -0.65
CA ASP A 27 -14.10 -9.75 -2.01
C ASP A 27 -13.21 -8.86 -2.91
N VAL A 28 -12.82 -9.37 -4.08
CA VAL A 28 -11.91 -8.66 -5.00
C VAL A 28 -12.44 -7.29 -5.43
N ARG A 29 -13.76 -7.16 -5.62
CA ARG A 29 -14.39 -5.89 -6.03
C ARG A 29 -14.32 -4.88 -4.88
N GLN A 30 -14.58 -5.31 -3.65
CA GLN A 30 -14.46 -4.49 -2.45
C GLN A 30 -13.01 -4.06 -2.22
N GLN A 31 -12.04 -4.98 -2.39
CA GLN A 31 -10.61 -4.65 -2.28
C GLN A 31 -10.20 -3.59 -3.32
N ALA A 32 -10.61 -3.76 -4.57
CA ALA A 32 -10.34 -2.78 -5.63
C ALA A 32 -10.96 -1.40 -5.31
N ALA A 33 -12.22 -1.38 -4.85
CA ALA A 33 -12.90 -0.13 -4.49
C ALA A 33 -12.24 0.61 -3.31
N VAL A 34 -11.76 -0.14 -2.30
CA VAL A 34 -10.98 0.44 -1.20
C VAL A 34 -9.67 1.03 -1.72
N ASN A 35 -8.93 0.29 -2.54
CA ASN A 35 -7.67 0.76 -3.11
C ASN A 35 -7.87 1.97 -4.03
N ALA A 36 -8.97 2.03 -4.79
CA ALA A 36 -9.33 3.18 -5.62
C ALA A 36 -9.46 4.45 -4.78
N VAL A 37 -10.22 4.37 -3.69
CA VAL A 37 -10.44 5.50 -2.78
C VAL A 37 -9.12 5.97 -2.13
N VAL A 38 -8.21 5.04 -1.83
CA VAL A 38 -6.86 5.38 -1.34
C VAL A 38 -6.03 6.09 -2.42
N VAL A 39 -6.06 5.61 -3.67
CA VAL A 39 -5.36 6.26 -4.78
C VAL A 39 -5.88 7.67 -5.01
N HIS A 40 -7.21 7.85 -5.05
CA HIS A 40 -7.83 9.16 -5.23
C HIS A 40 -7.54 10.13 -4.08
N ALA A 41 -7.35 9.63 -2.85
CA ALA A 41 -6.95 10.47 -1.73
C ALA A 41 -5.46 10.84 -1.78
N ALA A 42 -4.61 9.92 -2.25
CA ALA A 42 -3.16 10.09 -2.28
C ALA A 42 -2.67 10.96 -3.45
N PHE A 43 -3.36 10.90 -4.59
CA PHE A 43 -2.95 11.55 -5.83
C PHE A 43 -4.07 12.44 -6.35
N ASN A 44 -3.69 13.61 -6.87
CA ASN A 44 -4.60 14.38 -7.70
C ASN A 44 -4.84 13.60 -9.01
N PRO A 45 -6.08 13.25 -9.38
CA PRO A 45 -6.36 12.50 -10.59
C PRO A 45 -6.09 13.36 -11.83
N ASP A 46 -4.84 13.38 -12.27
CA ASP A 46 -4.40 13.95 -13.53
C ASP A 46 -4.21 12.82 -14.55
N PRO A 47 -4.79 12.91 -15.77
CA PRO A 47 -4.60 11.92 -16.83
C PRO A 47 -3.14 11.65 -17.20
N SER A 48 -2.23 12.62 -16.96
CA SER A 48 -0.80 12.49 -17.21
C SER A 48 -0.06 11.65 -16.17
N LEU A 49 -0.68 11.36 -15.02
CA LEU A 49 -0.08 10.57 -13.96
C LEU A 49 -0.23 9.07 -14.25
N SER A 50 0.90 8.36 -14.34
CA SER A 50 0.92 6.90 -14.53
C SER A 50 1.22 6.15 -13.24
N LEU A 51 0.23 5.42 -12.72
CA LEU A 51 0.37 4.58 -11.54
C LEU A 51 0.59 3.12 -11.94
N LEU A 52 1.66 2.52 -11.44
CA LEU A 52 1.99 1.11 -11.62
C LEU A 52 1.92 0.40 -10.26
N LEU A 53 1.36 -0.80 -10.22
CA LEU A 53 1.25 -1.59 -9.00
C LEU A 53 2.49 -2.46 -8.77
N ASP A 54 3.09 -2.39 -7.59
CA ASP A 54 4.00 -3.44 -7.10
C ASP A 54 3.16 -4.69 -6.75
N THR A 55 3.58 -5.84 -7.26
CA THR A 55 2.84 -7.11 -7.20
C THR A 55 2.97 -7.81 -5.84
N VAL A 56 3.59 -7.17 -4.86
CA VAL A 56 3.64 -7.63 -3.47
C VAL A 56 3.12 -6.55 -2.52
N TYR A 57 2.40 -6.96 -1.48
CA TYR A 57 1.95 -6.05 -0.42
C TYR A 57 3.12 -5.55 0.42
N LEU A 58 3.01 -4.36 1.01
CA LEU A 58 3.90 -3.89 2.06
C LEU A 58 3.94 -4.92 3.20
N PRO A 59 5.13 -5.23 3.76
CA PRO A 59 5.22 -6.11 4.91
C PRO A 59 4.52 -5.48 6.13
N ARG A 60 4.13 -6.28 7.11
CA ARG A 60 3.59 -5.75 8.38
C ARG A 60 4.67 -5.16 9.29
N THR A 61 5.92 -5.57 9.07
CA THR A 61 7.11 -5.05 9.73
C THR A 61 7.55 -3.72 9.11
N GLU A 62 8.52 -3.06 9.74
CA GLU A 62 9.14 -1.84 9.21
C GLU A 62 9.80 -2.08 7.83
N GLY A 63 9.89 -1.03 7.02
CA GLY A 63 10.51 -1.05 5.70
C GLY A 63 9.62 -1.59 4.58
N THR A 64 10.25 -1.92 3.45
CA THR A 64 9.59 -2.34 2.19
C THR A 64 10.04 -3.73 1.71
N ALA A 65 10.94 -4.40 2.44
CA ALA A 65 11.43 -5.72 2.08
C ALA A 65 10.39 -6.82 2.40
N GLY A 66 10.24 -7.80 1.51
CA GLY A 66 9.32 -8.93 1.70
C GLY A 66 7.88 -8.63 1.28
N GLY A 67 6.90 -9.21 1.99
CA GLY A 67 5.47 -9.07 1.72
C GLY A 67 4.85 -10.21 0.91
N ASN A 68 3.55 -10.41 1.07
CA ASN A 68 2.80 -11.43 0.34
C ASN A 68 2.47 -10.95 -1.08
N PRO A 69 2.41 -11.86 -2.08
CA PRO A 69 1.94 -11.51 -3.42
C PRO A 69 0.51 -10.94 -3.39
N VAL A 70 0.27 -9.94 -4.23
CA VAL A 70 -1.08 -9.45 -4.52
C VAL A 70 -1.79 -10.48 -5.41
N ALA A 71 -3.03 -10.83 -5.07
CA ALA A 71 -3.80 -11.80 -5.85
C ALA A 71 -3.94 -11.34 -7.32
N PRO A 72 -3.67 -12.20 -8.32
CA PRO A 72 -3.77 -11.83 -9.74
C PRO A 72 -5.14 -11.25 -10.13
N ALA A 73 -6.22 -11.78 -9.54
CA ALA A 73 -7.59 -11.28 -9.77
C ALA A 73 -7.77 -9.81 -9.32
N LEU A 74 -7.11 -9.40 -8.23
CA LEU A 74 -7.15 -8.00 -7.79
C LEU A 74 -6.35 -7.10 -8.72
N ILE A 75 -5.18 -7.54 -9.18
CA ILE A 75 -4.37 -6.80 -10.16
C ILE A 75 -5.16 -6.58 -11.44
N ALA A 76 -5.78 -7.64 -11.97
CA ALA A 76 -6.63 -7.56 -13.16
C ALA A 76 -7.77 -6.57 -12.96
N ARG A 77 -8.49 -6.67 -11.83
CA ARG A 77 -9.59 -5.78 -11.51
C ARG A 77 -9.17 -4.31 -11.41
N MET A 78 -8.05 -4.03 -10.76
CA MET A 78 -7.53 -2.67 -10.64
C MET A 78 -7.13 -2.05 -11.99
N ARG A 79 -6.65 -2.88 -12.93
CA ARG A 79 -6.35 -2.44 -14.30
C ARG A 79 -7.63 -2.18 -15.09
N GLU A 80 -8.62 -3.08 -15.00
CA GLU A 80 -9.92 -2.92 -15.67
C GLU A 80 -10.65 -1.65 -15.22
N GLU A 81 -10.58 -1.31 -13.94
CA GLU A 81 -11.18 -0.09 -13.37
C GLU A 81 -10.32 1.17 -13.60
N GLY A 82 -9.16 1.05 -14.25
CA GLY A 82 -8.27 2.18 -14.54
C GLY A 82 -7.56 2.77 -13.31
N ILE A 83 -7.58 2.08 -12.17
CA ILE A 83 -6.89 2.51 -10.93
C ILE A 83 -5.36 2.50 -11.13
N VAL A 84 -4.86 1.52 -11.88
CA VAL A 84 -3.44 1.41 -12.27
C VAL A 84 -3.32 1.07 -13.75
N ARG A 85 -2.25 1.55 -14.40
CA ARG A 85 -1.99 1.30 -15.82
C ARG A 85 -1.29 -0.04 -16.08
N GLY A 86 -0.63 -0.59 -15.08
CA GLY A 86 0.13 -1.83 -15.18
C GLY A 86 0.79 -2.20 -13.87
N THR A 87 1.79 -3.07 -13.95
CA THR A 87 2.58 -3.49 -12.79
C THR A 87 4.05 -3.14 -13.00
N CYS A 88 4.76 -2.91 -11.90
CA CYS A 88 6.21 -2.83 -11.88
C CYS A 88 6.69 -3.34 -10.53
N GLN A 89 7.67 -4.24 -10.54
CA GLN A 89 8.27 -4.76 -9.32
C GLN A 89 9.74 -4.31 -9.27
N PRO A 90 10.06 -3.16 -8.66
CA PRO A 90 11.43 -2.71 -8.52
C PRO A 90 12.31 -3.70 -7.77
N SER A 91 13.62 -3.68 -8.06
CA SER A 91 14.59 -4.34 -7.17
C SER A 91 14.46 -3.76 -5.77
N ARG A 92 14.48 -4.65 -4.78
CA ARG A 92 14.36 -4.32 -3.35
C ARG A 92 15.73 -4.14 -2.69
N ASP A 93 16.81 -4.34 -3.44
CA ASP A 93 18.17 -4.41 -2.93
C ASP A 93 18.76 -3.01 -2.65
N SER A 94 18.08 -1.95 -3.10
CA SER A 94 18.48 -0.57 -2.83
C SER A 94 17.26 0.36 -2.71
N THR A 95 17.03 0.85 -1.50
CA THR A 95 16.03 1.91 -1.21
C THR A 95 16.52 3.31 -1.61
N ARG A 96 17.78 3.44 -2.03
CA ARG A 96 18.44 4.71 -2.34
C ARG A 96 18.44 5.05 -3.83
N THR A 97 17.95 4.15 -4.67
CA THR A 97 17.96 4.29 -6.13
C THR A 97 16.55 4.50 -6.66
N VAL A 98 16.40 5.43 -7.60
CA VAL A 98 15.13 5.61 -8.32
C VAL A 98 14.86 4.37 -9.17
N PRO A 99 13.72 3.69 -8.97
CA PRO A 99 13.40 2.47 -9.69
C PRO A 99 13.20 2.77 -11.18
N LEU A 100 13.62 1.83 -12.03
CA LEU A 100 13.35 1.86 -13.46
C LEU A 100 12.12 0.99 -13.73
N CYS A 101 11.05 1.60 -14.22
CA CYS A 101 9.82 0.91 -14.61
C CYS A 101 9.49 1.32 -16.04
N PRO A 102 9.64 0.42 -17.04
CA PRO A 102 9.27 0.73 -18.42
C PRO A 102 7.78 1.09 -18.50
N ALA A 103 7.48 2.34 -18.86
CA ALA A 103 6.12 2.84 -19.01
C ALA A 103 6.10 4.00 -20.00
N ALA A 104 4.93 4.27 -20.61
CA ALA A 104 4.79 5.34 -21.60
C ALA A 104 4.82 6.76 -20.99
N LEU A 105 4.58 6.88 -19.68
CA LEU A 105 4.46 8.16 -18.98
C LEU A 105 5.21 8.09 -17.65
N PRO A 106 5.72 9.23 -17.13
CA PRO A 106 6.24 9.28 -15.77
C PRO A 106 5.14 9.05 -14.73
N GLY A 107 5.53 8.58 -13.53
CA GLY A 107 4.63 8.50 -12.40
C GLY A 107 5.21 7.72 -11.24
N TYR A 108 4.35 6.95 -10.55
CA TYR A 108 4.71 6.25 -9.32
C TYR A 108 4.46 4.76 -9.43
N VAL A 109 5.39 3.98 -8.87
CA VAL A 109 5.09 2.62 -8.45
C VAL A 109 4.46 2.72 -7.07
N ILE A 110 3.26 2.18 -6.94
CA ILE A 110 2.48 2.17 -5.71
C ILE A 110 2.44 0.77 -5.12
N ARG A 111 2.44 0.71 -3.80
CA ARG A 111 2.40 -0.52 -3.05
C ARG A 111 1.47 -0.37 -1.86
N PHE A 112 0.45 -1.20 -1.82
CA PHE A 112 -0.51 -1.25 -0.71
C PHE A 112 -0.01 -2.20 0.37
N SER A 113 -0.45 -2.02 1.63
CA SER A 113 -0.56 -3.14 2.55
C SER A 113 -1.73 -4.03 2.17
N GLU A 114 -1.86 -5.19 2.83
CA GLU A 114 -3.17 -5.84 2.93
C GLU A 114 -4.20 -4.85 3.52
N ILE A 115 -5.48 -5.08 3.23
CA ILE A 115 -6.57 -4.28 3.79
C ILE A 115 -6.89 -4.82 5.18
N LEU A 116 -6.66 -4.01 6.20
CA LEU A 116 -6.75 -4.43 7.59
C LEU A 116 -8.10 -4.00 8.19
N GLY A 117 -8.86 -4.93 8.77
CA GLY A 117 -10.15 -4.61 9.39
C GLY A 117 -9.98 -3.86 10.72
N LEU A 118 -10.78 -2.81 10.92
CA LEU A 118 -10.88 -2.08 12.19
C LEU A 118 -12.03 -2.65 13.03
N GLY A 119 -11.76 -2.99 14.29
CA GLY A 119 -12.79 -3.47 15.21
C GLY A 119 -13.39 -4.85 14.88
N GLY A 120 -12.70 -5.67 14.07
CA GLY A 120 -13.15 -7.01 13.69
C GLY A 120 -14.28 -7.07 12.64
N GLY A 121 -14.74 -5.92 12.14
CA GLY A 121 -15.79 -5.82 11.12
C GLY A 121 -15.26 -5.60 9.70
N THR A 122 -16.18 -5.55 8.74
CA THR A 122 -15.92 -5.27 7.31
C THR A 122 -16.30 -3.86 6.88
N ASP A 123 -16.87 -3.03 7.78
CA ASP A 123 -17.35 -1.69 7.44
C ASP A 123 -16.33 -0.58 7.70
N SER A 124 -15.20 -0.91 8.31
CA SER A 124 -14.10 0.02 8.55
C SER A 124 -12.78 -0.70 8.40
N VAL A 125 -11.88 -0.11 7.63
CA VAL A 125 -10.59 -0.70 7.29
C VAL A 125 -9.47 0.32 7.38
N GLN A 126 -8.25 -0.19 7.47
CA GLN A 126 -7.03 0.58 7.41
C GLN A 126 -6.13 0.03 6.29
N VAL A 127 -5.59 0.93 5.48
CA VAL A 127 -4.70 0.60 4.36
C VAL A 127 -3.50 1.52 4.40
N TYR A 128 -2.31 0.96 4.17
CA TYR A 128 -1.09 1.73 3.97
C TYR A 128 -0.78 1.79 2.48
N LEU A 129 -0.35 2.94 2.01
CA LEU A 129 0.11 3.15 0.65
C LEU A 129 1.52 3.72 0.71
N ALA A 130 2.46 2.99 0.11
CA ALA A 130 3.76 3.53 -0.26
C ALA A 130 3.76 3.87 -1.75
N ALA A 131 4.37 4.99 -2.11
CA ALA A 131 4.54 5.41 -3.48
C ALA A 131 5.99 5.84 -3.71
N THR A 132 6.58 5.42 -4.84
CA THR A 132 7.91 5.85 -5.26
C THR A 132 7.90 6.25 -6.71
N ARG A 133 8.40 7.44 -7.01
CA ARG A 133 8.54 7.93 -8.38
C ARG A 133 9.51 7.02 -9.13
N TYR A 134 9.14 6.59 -10.34
CA TYR A 134 10.03 5.79 -11.19
C TYR A 134 10.61 6.62 -12.33
N ARG A 135 11.76 6.18 -12.83
CA ARG A 135 12.24 6.49 -14.16
C ARG A 135 11.49 5.63 -15.16
N HIS A 136 10.91 6.26 -16.18
CA HIS A 136 10.27 5.54 -17.29
C HIS A 136 11.28 5.15 -18.38
N GLU A 137 12.44 5.81 -18.41
CA GLU A 137 13.57 5.53 -19.31
C GLU A 137 14.91 5.60 -18.54
N PRO A 138 15.95 4.84 -18.94
CA PRO A 138 17.23 4.79 -18.21
C PRO A 138 17.92 6.14 -18.02
N LYS A 139 17.81 7.04 -19.00
CA LYS A 139 18.49 8.35 -19.03
C LYS A 139 17.59 9.51 -18.56
N ALA A 140 16.33 9.25 -18.20
CA ALA A 140 15.44 10.29 -17.72
C ALA A 140 15.96 10.87 -16.38
N PRO A 141 15.87 12.20 -16.17
CA PRO A 141 16.16 12.82 -14.88
C PRO A 141 15.35 12.15 -13.77
N ALA A 142 16.02 11.88 -12.65
CA ALA A 142 15.49 11.01 -11.60
C ALA A 142 15.64 11.66 -10.24
N GLU A 143 14.51 11.93 -9.61
CA GLU A 143 14.46 12.34 -8.21
C GLU A 143 13.81 11.23 -7.40
N LEU A 144 14.43 10.85 -6.28
CA LEU A 144 13.87 9.87 -5.36
C LEU A 144 12.77 10.52 -4.53
N LEU A 145 11.63 10.75 -5.18
CA LEU A 145 10.40 11.17 -4.52
C LEU A 145 9.63 9.95 -4.09
N SER A 146 9.42 9.83 -2.79
CA SER A 146 8.63 8.74 -2.27
C SER A 146 7.97 9.13 -0.95
N PHE A 147 6.87 8.46 -0.61
CA PHE A 147 6.15 8.67 0.63
C PHE A 147 5.44 7.39 1.06
N GLU A 148 5.07 7.33 2.33
CA GLU A 148 4.15 6.34 2.86
C GLU A 148 3.08 7.03 3.72
N ARG A 149 1.84 6.60 3.56
CA ARG A 149 0.68 7.11 4.27
C ARG A 149 -0.22 5.97 4.72
N ALA A 150 -0.87 6.13 5.86
CA ALA A 150 -1.93 5.26 6.34
C ALA A 150 -3.28 5.95 6.18
N TYR A 151 -4.27 5.20 5.71
CA TYR A 151 -5.63 5.66 5.50
C TYR A 151 -6.59 4.82 6.33
N ARG A 152 -7.48 5.46 7.08
CA ARG A 152 -8.66 4.80 7.66
C ARG A 152 -9.84 5.10 6.76
N ILE A 153 -10.59 4.07 6.43
CA ILE A 153 -11.62 4.09 5.40
C ILE A 153 -12.84 3.41 6.00
N ALA A 154 -14.02 3.98 5.80
CA ALA A 154 -15.26 3.37 6.21
C ALA A 154 -16.23 3.25 5.05
N ARG A 155 -17.13 2.28 5.19
CA ARG A 155 -18.25 2.10 4.29
C ARG A 155 -19.26 3.20 4.54
N ALA A 156 -19.72 3.83 3.46
CA ALA A 156 -20.77 4.83 3.44
C ALA A 156 -21.87 4.41 2.46
N ARG A 157 -23.02 5.10 2.50
CA ARG A 157 -24.09 4.88 1.50
C ARG A 157 -23.52 5.16 0.11
N GLY A 158 -23.41 4.12 -0.72
CA GLY A 158 -22.91 4.21 -2.09
C GLY A 158 -21.42 3.88 -2.30
N GLY A 159 -20.65 3.55 -1.26
CA GLY A 159 -19.25 3.12 -1.47
C GLY A 159 -18.35 3.21 -0.25
N TRP A 160 -17.05 3.34 -0.50
CA TRP A 160 -16.01 3.53 0.51
C TRP A 160 -15.59 5.00 0.58
N ARG A 161 -15.22 5.47 1.76
CA ARG A 161 -14.74 6.85 1.96
C ARG A 161 -13.57 6.90 2.93
N VAL A 162 -12.56 7.72 2.61
CA VAL A 162 -11.49 8.05 3.56
C VAL A 162 -12.07 8.85 4.74
N LEU A 163 -11.79 8.38 5.95
CA LEU A 163 -12.10 9.07 7.20
C LEU A 163 -10.92 9.90 7.71
N SER A 164 -9.71 9.36 7.58
CA SER A 164 -8.48 10.05 8.00
C SER A 164 -7.27 9.53 7.25
N GLU A 165 -6.25 10.38 7.18
CA GLU A 165 -4.93 10.09 6.64
C GLU A 165 -3.88 10.39 7.71
N ALA A 166 -2.83 9.58 7.78
CA ALA A 166 -1.63 9.84 8.57
C ALA A 166 -0.37 9.61 7.74
N ARG A 167 0.58 10.56 7.79
CA ARG A 167 1.91 10.38 7.20
C ARG A 167 2.72 9.43 8.05
N ILE A 168 3.38 8.46 7.41
CA ILE A 168 4.31 7.56 8.07
C ILE A 168 5.72 8.15 7.97
N PRO A 169 6.41 8.42 9.10
CA PRO A 169 7.77 8.93 9.08
C PRO A 169 8.71 7.95 8.37
N ARG A 170 9.64 8.49 7.59
CA ARG A 170 10.77 7.71 7.08
C ARG A 170 11.80 7.59 8.21
N ARG A 171 12.25 6.37 8.48
CA ARG A 171 13.37 6.09 9.37
C ARG A 171 14.48 5.44 8.55
#